data_AF-A0A1G0CHJ0-F1
#
_entry.id   AF-A0A1G0CHJ0-F1
#
_cell.length_a   1.000
_cell.length_b   1.000
_cell.length_c   1.000
_cell.angle_alpha   90.00
_cell.angle_beta   90.00
_cell.angle_gamma   90.00
#
_symmetry.space_group_name_H-M   'P 1'
#
loop_
_entity.id
_entity.type
_entity.pdbx_description
1 polymer ?
#
loop_
_entity_poly.entity_id
_entity_poly.type
_entity_poly.pdbx_seq_one_letter_code
_entity_poly.pdbx_strand_id
1 'polypeptide(L)'
;MKQFLLLIAFFPFVAASQGLFPYMDFNNFFKVFDDGVFTQIEHQPSTDVFFGDELVAYNNSQRDFKVYHNGQSRLLTNQNVSYKASDHLLVWNIGPIINYFEDGQTKVITSFGGDYAVGDSIIVYQDTRYKTVNAIYQGKVIELYQLTGDMYMPDMIGDNIVAFRDNGNLYKVFWRGQIYELGVYSGVQQLEFFAGTDMLAFNDPNSRTFAVFENGEFLDVEDLYVSKIKACRGFVVYEDVQGNLNYYGKGKQVELASFFQFWDAKDDVLVWGEANSTYTLVDGERKMVCNYAAKDVVLKNDVMAFRNNLGGVSGYTDGKLKDITNLTKTEFTISGHAVCIQLSNRSVLVWYNDQIYQD
;
A
#
# COMPACT_ATOMS: atom_id res chain seq x y z
N MET A 1 -21.17 45.53 23.13
CA MET A 1 -20.28 44.43 22.70
C MET A 1 -20.91 43.79 21.47
N LYS A 2 -20.35 43.99 20.27
CA LYS A 2 -20.83 43.37 19.03
C LYS A 2 -20.19 41.98 18.93
N GLN A 3 -21.00 40.93 19.01
CA GLN A 3 -20.55 39.56 18.74
C GLN A 3 -20.33 39.41 17.24
N PHE A 4 -19.10 39.09 16.85
CA PHE A 4 -18.74 38.75 15.49
C PHE A 4 -18.97 37.23 15.33
N LEU A 5 -19.99 36.85 14.57
CA LEU A 5 -20.24 35.45 14.21
C LEU A 5 -19.25 35.09 13.09
N LEU A 6 -18.21 34.31 13.41
CA LEU A 6 -17.24 33.86 12.42
C LEU A 6 -17.82 32.62 11.72
N LEU A 7 -18.27 32.81 10.47
CA LEU A 7 -18.75 31.73 9.62
C LEU A 7 -17.53 30.95 9.10
N ILE A 8 -17.23 29.80 9.70
CA ILE A 8 -16.22 28.87 9.18
C ILE A 8 -16.84 28.18 7.96
N ALA A 9 -16.47 28.65 6.78
CA ALA A 9 -16.79 27.96 5.53
C ALA A 9 -15.94 26.68 5.47
N PHE A 10 -16.58 25.53 5.67
CA PHE A 10 -16.01 24.23 5.35
C PHE A 10 -15.97 24.13 3.82
N PHE A 11 -14.82 24.43 3.22
CA PHE A 11 -14.56 23.99 1.85
C PHE A 11 -14.34 22.47 1.92
N PRO A 12 -15.17 21.63 1.27
CA PRO A 12 -14.81 20.24 1.10
C PRO A 12 -13.50 20.21 0.31
N PHE A 13 -12.48 19.62 0.92
CA PHE A 13 -11.26 19.26 0.21
C PHE A 13 -11.69 18.22 -0.83
N VAL A 14 -11.80 18.61 -2.10
CA VAL A 14 -11.88 17.63 -3.17
C VAL A 14 -10.50 17.00 -3.17
N ALA A 15 -10.38 15.80 -2.59
CA ALA A 15 -9.22 14.97 -2.81
C ALA A 15 -9.13 14.82 -4.33
N ALA A 16 -8.09 15.39 -4.94
CA ALA A 16 -7.85 15.20 -6.36
C ALA A 16 -7.57 13.71 -6.52
N SER A 17 -8.43 13.02 -7.27
CA SER A 17 -8.15 11.67 -7.74
C SER A 17 -6.77 11.70 -8.39
N GLN A 18 -5.84 10.86 -7.92
CA GLN A 18 -4.50 10.76 -8.49
C GLN A 18 -4.49 9.64 -9.54
N GLY A 19 -3.82 9.87 -10.66
CA GLY A 19 -3.62 8.86 -11.70
C GLY A 19 -2.25 9.00 -12.34
N LEU A 20 -1.30 8.16 -11.91
CA LEU A 20 0.08 8.19 -12.39
C LEU A 20 0.51 6.84 -12.98
N PHE A 21 0.80 6.80 -14.28
CA PHE A 21 1.24 5.57 -14.95
C PHE A 21 2.42 5.79 -15.89
N PRO A 22 3.58 5.18 -15.63
CA PRO A 22 4.63 5.08 -16.62
C PRO A 22 4.34 4.00 -17.66
N TYR A 23 4.72 4.23 -18.91
CA TYR A 23 4.65 3.23 -19.97
C TYR A 23 5.67 3.51 -21.08
N MET A 24 5.93 2.46 -21.87
CA MET A 24 6.74 2.54 -23.09
C MET A 24 5.80 2.55 -24.29
N ASP A 25 5.86 3.59 -25.11
CA ASP A 25 5.03 3.68 -26.32
C ASP A 25 5.53 2.75 -27.44
N PHE A 26 4.87 2.81 -28.61
CA PHE A 26 5.24 2.02 -29.78
C PHE A 26 6.65 2.33 -30.34
N ASN A 27 7.16 3.55 -30.12
CA ASN A 27 8.50 3.96 -30.53
C ASN A 27 9.58 3.62 -29.48
N ASN A 28 9.17 3.05 -28.34
CA ASN A 28 10.01 2.92 -27.15
C ASN A 28 10.45 4.27 -26.56
N PHE A 29 9.59 5.29 -26.61
CA PHE A 29 9.74 6.45 -25.77
C PHE A 29 9.10 6.18 -24.41
N PHE A 30 9.74 6.65 -23.35
CA PHE A 30 9.22 6.53 -22.01
C PHE A 30 8.29 7.71 -21.73
N LYS A 31 7.03 7.39 -21.52
CA LYS A 31 5.96 8.35 -21.27
C LYS A 31 5.33 8.08 -19.91
N VAL A 32 4.67 9.10 -19.40
CA VAL A 32 3.88 9.05 -18.17
C VAL A 32 2.51 9.66 -18.45
N PHE A 33 1.46 8.97 -18.04
CA PHE A 33 0.15 9.58 -17.79
C PHE A 33 0.17 10.17 -16.39
N ASP A 34 -0.10 11.47 -16.27
CA ASP A 34 -0.19 12.22 -15.02
C ASP A 34 -1.50 13.03 -15.06
N ASP A 35 -2.50 12.60 -14.29
CA ASP A 35 -3.79 13.27 -14.08
C ASP A 35 -4.49 13.75 -15.37
N GLY A 36 -4.54 12.89 -16.39
CA GLY A 36 -5.22 13.17 -17.66
C GLY A 36 -4.30 13.66 -18.78
N VAL A 37 -3.01 13.83 -18.52
CA VAL A 37 -2.03 14.30 -19.50
C VAL A 37 -0.97 13.25 -19.78
N PHE A 38 -0.81 12.87 -21.05
CA PHE A 38 0.31 12.03 -21.49
C PHE A 38 1.53 12.90 -21.79
N THR A 39 2.62 12.67 -21.08
CA THR A 39 3.89 13.40 -21.22
C THR A 39 5.02 12.44 -21.54
N GLN A 40 5.78 12.73 -22.59
CA GLN A 40 7.04 12.04 -22.85
C GLN A 40 8.14 12.59 -21.94
N ILE A 41 8.75 11.71 -21.15
CA ILE A 41 9.77 12.08 -20.17
C ILE A 41 11.17 11.58 -20.54
N GLU A 42 11.29 10.55 -21.39
CA GLU A 42 12.58 10.15 -22.00
C GLU A 42 12.42 9.77 -23.48
N HIS A 43 13.44 10.10 -24.27
CA HIS A 43 13.54 9.74 -25.70
C HIS A 43 14.07 8.33 -25.96
N GLN A 44 14.38 7.57 -24.90
CA GLN A 44 14.94 6.23 -24.97
C GLN A 44 14.27 5.34 -23.91
N PRO A 45 14.35 4.01 -24.04
CA PRO A 45 13.86 3.08 -23.02
C PRO A 45 14.44 3.35 -21.63
N SER A 46 13.56 3.30 -20.62
CA SER A 46 13.96 3.28 -19.21
C SER A 46 13.91 1.86 -18.65
N THR A 47 14.73 1.59 -17.64
CA THR A 47 14.77 0.31 -16.93
C THR A 47 14.52 0.50 -15.45
N ASP A 48 14.27 -0.61 -14.75
CA ASP A 48 14.04 -0.63 -13.30
C ASP A 48 13.01 0.44 -12.89
N VAL A 49 11.84 0.37 -13.53
CA VAL A 49 10.76 1.33 -13.32
C VAL A 49 9.90 0.86 -12.16
N PHE A 50 9.74 1.74 -11.17
CA PHE A 50 8.74 1.64 -10.11
C PHE A 50 7.82 2.86 -10.18
N PHE A 51 6.55 2.68 -9.87
CA PHE A 51 5.63 3.79 -9.70
C PHE A 51 4.75 3.57 -8.46
N GLY A 52 4.61 4.65 -7.71
CA GLY A 52 3.58 4.82 -6.68
C GLY A 52 2.45 5.69 -7.23
N ASP A 53 1.62 6.21 -6.33
CA ASP A 53 0.54 7.13 -6.70
C ASP A 53 1.06 8.52 -7.07
N GLU A 54 2.18 8.96 -6.48
CA GLU A 54 2.69 10.33 -6.61
C GLU A 54 4.06 10.43 -7.30
N LEU A 55 4.76 9.31 -7.48
CA LEU A 55 6.10 9.30 -8.09
C LEU A 55 6.35 8.12 -9.03
N VAL A 56 7.27 8.32 -9.97
CA VAL A 56 7.88 7.26 -10.78
C VAL A 56 9.39 7.29 -10.58
N ALA A 57 9.98 6.21 -10.07
CA ALA A 57 11.43 6.02 -9.97
C ALA A 57 11.91 5.14 -11.12
N TYR A 58 12.99 5.54 -11.79
CA TYR A 58 13.47 4.81 -12.97
C TYR A 58 14.94 5.09 -13.28
N ASN A 59 15.57 4.20 -14.06
CA ASN A 59 16.87 4.40 -14.67
C ASN A 59 16.71 4.81 -16.14
N ASN A 60 17.30 5.92 -16.55
CA ASN A 60 17.32 6.32 -17.97
C ASN A 60 18.35 5.51 -18.78
N SER A 61 18.45 5.77 -20.08
CA SER A 61 19.41 5.09 -20.97
C SER A 61 20.89 5.37 -20.65
N GLN A 62 21.18 6.41 -19.87
CA GLN A 62 22.53 6.75 -19.38
C GLN A 62 22.85 6.09 -18.03
N ARG A 63 21.90 5.31 -17.48
CA ARG A 63 21.93 4.74 -16.11
C ARG A 63 21.93 5.78 -15.01
N ASP A 64 21.38 6.95 -15.29
CA ASP A 64 21.03 7.90 -14.25
C ASP A 64 19.76 7.44 -13.54
N PHE A 65 19.82 7.41 -12.21
CA PHE A 65 18.64 7.17 -11.39
C PHE A 65 17.86 8.47 -11.21
N LYS A 66 16.61 8.47 -11.67
CA LYS A 66 15.73 9.63 -11.74
C LYS A 66 14.41 9.36 -11.04
N VAL A 67 13.76 10.45 -10.62
CA VAL A 67 12.38 10.44 -10.13
C VAL A 67 11.55 11.43 -10.95
N TYR A 68 10.38 11.02 -11.40
CA TYR A 68 9.33 11.89 -11.88
C TYR A 68 8.33 12.13 -10.75
N HIS A 69 8.03 13.39 -10.46
CA HIS A 69 7.10 13.80 -9.41
C HIS A 69 6.59 15.21 -9.72
N ASN A 70 5.29 15.45 -9.57
CA ASN A 70 4.63 16.74 -9.88
C ASN A 70 4.99 17.31 -11.26
N GLY A 71 4.82 16.51 -12.32
CA GLY A 71 5.05 16.95 -13.69
C GLY A 71 6.52 17.09 -14.12
N GLN A 72 7.50 16.79 -13.26
CA GLN A 72 8.92 17.01 -13.54
C GLN A 72 9.79 15.78 -13.24
N SER A 73 10.69 15.45 -14.17
CA SER A 73 11.77 14.49 -13.94
C SER A 73 13.00 15.16 -13.36
N ARG A 74 13.52 14.63 -12.25
CA ARG A 74 14.73 15.09 -11.56
C ARG A 74 15.77 13.98 -11.50
N LEU A 75 17.03 14.34 -11.75
CA LEU A 75 18.18 13.48 -11.47
C LEU A 75 18.39 13.36 -9.97
N LEU A 76 18.39 12.13 -9.44
CA LEU A 76 18.74 11.85 -8.04
C LEU A 76 20.22 11.55 -7.90
N THR A 77 20.74 10.65 -8.76
CA THR A 77 22.16 10.29 -8.79
C THR A 77 22.51 9.69 -10.15
N ASN A 78 23.76 9.85 -10.56
CA ASN A 78 24.34 9.20 -11.74
C ASN A 78 25.00 7.85 -11.41
N GLN A 79 24.84 7.38 -10.17
CA GLN A 79 25.31 6.06 -9.75
C GLN A 79 24.20 5.04 -9.89
N ASN A 80 24.56 3.80 -10.21
CA ASN A 80 23.63 2.69 -10.14
C ASN A 80 23.33 2.37 -8.67
N VAL A 81 22.06 2.42 -8.29
CA VAL A 81 21.61 2.26 -6.90
C VAL A 81 20.49 1.24 -6.79
N SER A 82 20.47 0.53 -5.68
CA SER A 82 19.29 -0.21 -5.25
C SER A 82 18.34 0.77 -4.55
N TYR A 83 17.04 0.59 -4.77
CA TYR A 83 16.03 1.45 -4.17
C TYR A 83 14.78 0.65 -3.79
N LYS A 84 13.98 1.22 -2.87
CA LYS A 84 12.63 0.79 -2.53
C LYS A 84 11.74 2.03 -2.47
N ALA A 85 10.48 1.88 -2.83
CA ALA A 85 9.54 2.99 -2.84
C ALA A 85 8.13 2.53 -2.46
N SER A 86 7.31 3.49 -2.05
CA SER A 86 5.88 3.38 -1.78
C SER A 86 5.13 4.37 -2.67
N ASP A 87 3.91 4.75 -2.28
CA ASP A 87 3.10 5.70 -3.06
C ASP A 87 3.72 7.10 -3.18
N HIS A 88 4.41 7.56 -2.14
CA HIS A 88 5.03 8.90 -2.09
C HIS A 88 6.44 8.94 -1.48
N LEU A 89 6.95 7.82 -0.94
CA LEU A 89 8.31 7.74 -0.42
C LEU A 89 9.22 6.96 -1.37
N LEU A 90 10.43 7.44 -1.55
CA LEU A 90 11.48 6.74 -2.28
C LEU A 90 12.76 6.73 -1.46
N VAL A 91 13.35 5.56 -1.26
CA VAL A 91 14.58 5.36 -0.51
C VAL A 91 15.59 4.63 -1.37
N TRP A 92 16.83 5.12 -1.41
CA TRP A 92 17.92 4.49 -2.13
C TRP A 92 19.23 4.61 -1.36
N ASN A 93 20.18 3.72 -1.65
CA ASN A 93 21.47 3.72 -0.98
C ASN A 93 22.65 3.88 -1.95
N ILE A 94 23.65 4.65 -1.53
CA ILE A 94 24.96 4.78 -2.18
C ILE A 94 26.00 4.29 -1.18
N GLY A 95 26.45 3.05 -1.34
CA GLY A 95 27.21 2.37 -0.29
C GLY A 95 26.39 2.33 1.01
N PRO A 96 26.94 2.76 2.17
CA PRO A 96 26.21 2.82 3.44
C PRO A 96 25.38 4.09 3.61
N ILE A 97 25.36 5.00 2.63
CA ILE A 97 24.58 6.24 2.73
C ILE A 97 23.16 5.96 2.26
N ILE A 98 22.19 5.97 3.18
CA ILE A 98 20.78 5.86 2.86
C ILE A 98 20.22 7.26 2.65
N ASN A 99 19.60 7.48 1.50
CA ASN A 99 18.94 8.72 1.12
C ASN A 99 17.45 8.44 0.96
N TYR A 100 16.62 9.46 1.18
CA TYR A 100 15.22 9.39 0.83
C TYR A 100 14.73 10.65 0.12
N PHE A 101 13.65 10.49 -0.61
CA PHE A 101 12.90 11.50 -1.31
C PHE A 101 11.45 11.46 -0.82
N GLU A 102 10.92 12.64 -0.48
CA GLU A 102 9.55 12.89 -0.03
C GLU A 102 9.22 14.34 -0.45
N ASP A 103 8.05 14.56 -1.05
CA ASP A 103 7.55 15.90 -1.44
C ASP A 103 8.56 16.78 -2.20
N GLY A 104 9.27 16.20 -3.18
CA GLY A 104 10.26 16.94 -3.99
C GLY A 104 11.61 17.20 -3.31
N GLN A 105 11.78 16.80 -2.04
CA GLN A 105 12.99 17.02 -1.27
C GLN A 105 13.77 15.73 -1.07
N THR A 106 15.10 15.82 -1.21
CA THR A 106 16.03 14.72 -0.95
C THR A 106 16.77 14.95 0.35
N LYS A 107 16.84 13.94 1.22
CA LYS A 107 17.54 14.01 2.51
C LYS A 107 18.37 12.75 2.73
N VAL A 108 19.49 12.90 3.44
CA VAL A 108 20.30 11.76 3.91
C VAL A 108 19.73 11.31 5.24
N ILE A 109 19.38 10.02 5.35
CA ILE A 109 18.91 9.39 6.60
C ILE A 109 20.10 9.11 7.52
N THR A 110 21.08 8.37 7.01
CA THR A 110 22.29 7.98 7.73
C THR A 110 23.42 7.72 6.74
N SER A 111 24.67 7.86 7.20
CA SER A 111 25.87 7.44 6.47
C SER A 111 26.39 6.07 6.89
N PHE A 112 25.69 5.39 7.81
CA PHE A 112 26.04 4.10 8.37
C PHE A 112 24.90 3.08 8.20
N GLY A 113 24.18 3.18 7.09
CA GLY A 113 23.01 2.37 6.79
C GLY A 113 23.33 0.90 6.51
N GLY A 114 22.45 0.03 7.02
CA GLY A 114 22.34 -1.37 6.63
C GLY A 114 21.07 -1.61 5.81
N ASP A 115 20.31 -2.64 6.18
CA ASP A 115 19.03 -2.92 5.55
C ASP A 115 17.98 -1.83 5.85
N TYR A 116 17.04 -1.67 4.92
CA TYR A 116 15.91 -0.76 5.05
C TYR A 116 14.64 -1.32 4.41
N ALA A 117 13.50 -0.80 4.84
CA ALA A 117 12.18 -1.06 4.30
C ALA A 117 11.38 0.25 4.24
N VAL A 118 10.41 0.29 3.33
CA VAL A 118 9.59 1.48 3.05
C VAL A 118 8.14 1.02 3.03
N GLY A 119 7.33 1.60 3.90
CA GLY A 119 5.87 1.60 3.80
C GLY A 119 5.39 2.95 3.28
N ASP A 120 4.08 3.16 3.18
CA ASP A 120 3.57 4.43 2.65
C ASP A 120 4.01 5.63 3.47
N SER A 121 3.89 5.59 4.80
CA SER A 121 4.19 6.72 5.69
C SER A 121 5.40 6.50 6.61
N ILE A 122 6.16 5.42 6.40
CA ILE A 122 7.25 5.04 7.30
C ILE A 122 8.45 4.47 6.55
N ILE A 123 9.65 4.85 6.99
CA ILE A 123 10.90 4.23 6.56
C ILE A 123 11.55 3.58 7.77
N VAL A 124 11.81 2.28 7.69
CA VAL A 124 12.55 1.56 8.74
C VAL A 124 13.96 1.28 8.22
N TYR A 125 14.98 1.58 9.00
CA TYR A 125 16.36 1.36 8.59
C TYR A 125 17.28 0.97 9.75
N GLN A 126 18.32 0.22 9.40
CA GLN A 126 19.42 -0.12 10.29
C GLN A 126 20.48 0.99 10.29
N ASP A 127 20.94 1.39 11.49
CA ASP A 127 22.15 2.19 11.67
C ASP A 127 23.25 1.34 12.31
N THR A 128 24.25 0.99 11.51
CA THR A 128 25.37 0.12 11.89
C THR A 128 26.37 0.77 12.85
N ARG A 129 26.38 2.10 12.96
CA ARG A 129 27.28 2.81 13.90
C ARG A 129 26.81 2.65 15.33
N TYR A 130 25.50 2.77 15.54
CA TYR A 130 24.89 2.67 16.86
C TYR A 130 24.29 1.29 17.14
N LYS A 131 24.26 0.40 16.14
CA LYS A 131 23.53 -0.87 16.13
C LYS A 131 22.06 -0.69 16.49
N THR A 132 21.42 0.33 15.92
CA THR A 132 20.00 0.62 16.16
C THR A 132 19.18 0.32 14.92
N VAL A 133 17.91 0.00 15.14
CA VAL A 133 16.88 0.02 14.10
C VAL A 133 15.97 1.20 14.40
N ASN A 134 15.77 2.06 13.40
CA ASN A 134 15.06 3.31 13.55
C ASN A 134 13.92 3.38 12.52
N ALA A 135 12.86 4.09 12.89
CA ALA A 135 11.77 4.48 12.00
C ALA A 135 11.86 5.98 11.71
N ILE A 136 11.65 6.39 10.47
CA ILE A 136 11.29 7.76 10.12
C ILE A 136 9.78 7.81 9.95
N TYR A 137 9.12 8.66 10.73
CA TYR A 137 7.69 8.91 10.63
C TYR A 137 7.45 10.42 10.71
N GLN A 138 6.77 11.00 9.72
CA GLN A 138 6.54 12.44 9.61
C GLN A 138 7.85 13.27 9.74
N GLY A 139 8.91 12.79 9.08
CA GLY A 139 10.25 13.40 9.12
C GLY A 139 11.00 13.30 10.45
N LYS A 140 10.43 12.66 11.48
CA LYS A 140 11.10 12.44 12.78
C LYS A 140 11.72 11.06 12.83
N VAL A 141 12.95 10.98 13.33
CA VAL A 141 13.62 9.70 13.61
C VAL A 141 13.21 9.22 15.00
N ILE A 142 12.69 8.00 15.06
CA ILE A 142 12.32 7.28 16.29
C ILE A 142 13.15 6.00 16.34
N GLU A 143 13.95 5.84 17.40
CA GLU A 143 14.65 4.59 17.66
C GLU A 143 13.62 3.52 18.09
N LEU A 144 13.57 2.40 17.36
CA LEU A 144 12.70 1.27 17.73
C LEU A 144 13.39 0.39 18.78
N TYR A 145 14.64 0.01 18.51
CA TYR A 145 15.46 -0.80 19.42
C TYR A 145 16.95 -0.72 19.07
N GLN A 146 17.78 -0.92 20.08
CA GLN A 146 19.23 -1.11 19.95
C GLN A 146 19.60 -2.57 20.15
N LEU A 147 20.50 -3.09 19.31
CA LEU A 147 20.94 -4.48 19.32
C LEU A 147 22.37 -4.62 19.86
N THR A 148 22.61 -5.68 20.63
CA THR A 148 23.95 -6.04 21.11
C THR A 148 24.66 -7.00 20.14
N GLY A 149 23.90 -7.90 19.51
CA GLY A 149 24.37 -8.92 18.58
C GLY A 149 24.33 -8.50 17.10
N ASP A 150 23.96 -9.45 16.25
CA ASP A 150 23.73 -9.24 14.83
C ASP A 150 22.46 -8.41 14.60
N MET A 151 22.48 -7.59 13.54
CA MET A 151 21.35 -6.73 13.21
C MET A 151 20.26 -7.50 12.46
N TYR A 152 19.00 -7.22 12.79
CA TYR A 152 17.84 -7.77 12.10
C TYR A 152 16.76 -6.70 11.94
N MET A 153 16.00 -6.77 10.84
CA MET A 153 14.83 -5.94 10.60
C MET A 153 13.62 -6.42 11.42
N PRO A 154 12.65 -5.53 11.71
CA PRO A 154 11.42 -5.88 12.43
C PRO A 154 10.68 -7.11 11.89
N ASP A 155 9.88 -7.74 12.76
CA ASP A 155 9.10 -8.93 12.43
C ASP A 155 8.02 -8.65 11.36
N MET A 156 7.45 -7.44 11.36
CA MET A 156 6.52 -6.98 10.34
C MET A 156 6.55 -5.46 10.18
N ILE A 157 6.45 -4.98 8.95
CA ILE A 157 6.43 -3.56 8.58
C ILE A 157 5.26 -3.35 7.63
N GLY A 158 4.22 -2.65 8.11
CA GLY A 158 3.12 -2.17 7.28
C GLY A 158 3.34 -0.72 6.83
N ASP A 159 2.27 -0.11 6.33
CA ASP A 159 2.35 1.22 5.71
C ASP A 159 2.69 2.34 6.71
N ASN A 160 2.23 2.19 7.96
CA ASN A 160 2.48 3.16 9.03
C ASN A 160 2.64 2.52 10.43
N ILE A 161 2.80 1.20 10.48
CA ILE A 161 2.84 0.40 11.69
C ILE A 161 3.97 -0.62 11.60
N VAL A 162 4.66 -0.89 12.71
CA VAL A 162 5.79 -1.83 12.75
C VAL A 162 5.67 -2.71 13.98
N ALA A 163 5.64 -4.03 13.78
CA ALA A 163 5.76 -5.00 14.85
C ALA A 163 7.22 -5.47 14.94
N PHE A 164 7.79 -5.38 16.13
CA PHE A 164 9.18 -5.71 16.37
C PHE A 164 9.38 -6.26 17.78
N ARG A 165 10.58 -6.76 18.05
CA ARG A 165 11.00 -7.21 19.37
C ARG A 165 12.34 -6.59 19.75
N ASP A 166 12.54 -6.38 21.04
CA ASP A 166 13.83 -5.94 21.57
C ASP A 166 14.74 -7.13 21.96
N ASN A 167 15.91 -6.83 22.54
CA ASN A 167 16.87 -7.86 22.98
C ASN A 167 16.30 -8.83 24.03
N GLY A 168 15.22 -8.45 24.73
CA GLY A 168 14.52 -9.29 25.70
C GLY A 168 13.42 -10.16 25.10
N ASN A 169 13.25 -10.16 23.77
CA ASN A 169 12.12 -10.77 23.07
C ASN A 169 10.75 -10.22 23.51
N LEU A 170 10.72 -8.98 24.03
CA LEU A 170 9.47 -8.26 24.29
C LEU A 170 8.95 -7.71 22.96
N TYR A 171 7.80 -8.20 22.52
CA TYR A 171 7.13 -7.69 21.32
C TYR A 171 6.51 -6.34 21.59
N LYS A 172 6.67 -5.44 20.62
CA LYS A 172 6.20 -4.05 20.64
C LYS A 172 5.66 -3.68 19.27
N VAL A 173 4.77 -2.70 19.27
CA VAL A 173 4.19 -2.13 18.06
C VAL A 173 4.50 -0.65 18.04
N PHE A 174 5.19 -0.19 17.01
CA PHE A 174 5.29 1.24 16.70
C PHE A 174 4.07 1.64 15.87
N TRP A 175 3.35 2.67 16.31
CA TRP A 175 2.23 3.25 15.58
C TRP A 175 2.11 4.75 15.89
N ARG A 176 2.02 5.57 14.83
CA ARG A 176 1.84 7.04 14.91
C ARG A 176 2.80 7.76 15.86
N GLY A 177 4.08 7.36 15.87
CA GLY A 177 5.11 8.00 16.70
C GLY A 177 5.19 7.49 18.14
N GLN A 178 4.35 6.51 18.51
CA GLN A 178 4.34 5.90 19.85
C GLN A 178 4.70 4.42 19.75
N ILE A 179 5.22 3.86 20.84
CA ILE A 179 5.57 2.45 20.97
C ILE A 179 4.66 1.84 22.04
N TYR A 180 3.95 0.78 21.67
CA TYR A 180 3.02 0.04 22.50
C TYR A 180 3.63 -1.33 22.82
N GLU A 181 3.66 -1.70 24.10
CA GLU A 181 4.16 -3.01 24.51
C GLU A 181 3.05 -4.04 24.38
N LEU A 182 3.33 -5.12 23.66
CA LEU A 182 2.41 -6.24 23.53
C LEU A 182 2.68 -7.29 24.62
N GLY A 183 3.92 -7.80 24.70
CA GLY A 183 4.29 -8.80 25.69
C GLY A 183 5.37 -9.78 25.24
N VAL A 184 5.69 -10.72 26.11
CA VAL A 184 6.66 -11.79 25.85
C VAL A 184 5.91 -13.09 25.59
N TYR A 185 6.17 -13.72 24.46
CA TYR A 185 5.55 -15.01 24.10
C TYR A 185 6.57 -16.13 24.20
N SER A 186 6.46 -16.92 25.28
CA SER A 186 7.34 -18.05 25.53
C SER A 186 6.81 -19.31 24.83
N GLY A 187 7.67 -20.04 24.11
CA GLY A 187 7.31 -21.34 23.52
C GLY A 187 6.86 -21.31 22.05
N VAL A 188 6.81 -20.14 21.42
CA VAL A 188 6.70 -19.99 19.96
C VAL A 188 8.02 -19.46 19.40
N GLN A 189 8.40 -19.90 18.19
CA GLN A 189 9.66 -19.48 17.57
C GLN A 189 9.61 -18.01 17.15
N GLN A 190 8.48 -17.58 16.59
CA GLN A 190 8.20 -16.20 16.18
C GLN A 190 6.69 -16.02 16.06
N LEU A 191 6.18 -14.87 16.46
CA LEU A 191 4.77 -14.51 16.26
C LEU A 191 4.59 -14.04 14.81
N GLU A 192 3.60 -14.59 14.12
CA GLU A 192 3.23 -14.14 12.78
C GLU A 192 2.28 -12.95 12.90
N PHE A 193 2.67 -11.82 12.32
CA PHE A 193 1.88 -10.60 12.29
C PHE A 193 1.38 -10.33 10.88
N PHE A 194 0.23 -9.68 10.79
CA PHE A 194 -0.34 -9.15 9.56
C PHE A 194 -0.56 -7.66 9.76
N ALA A 195 0.11 -6.82 8.95
CA ALA A 195 0.05 -5.36 9.07
C ALA A 195 -0.57 -4.74 7.82
N GLY A 196 -1.41 -3.72 8.04
CA GLY A 196 -1.91 -2.81 7.01
C GLY A 196 -1.63 -1.36 7.40
N THR A 197 -2.51 -0.45 6.98
CA THR A 197 -2.51 0.94 7.50
C THR A 197 -3.37 1.01 8.76
N ASP A 198 -2.80 1.50 9.87
CA ASP A 198 -3.44 1.65 11.17
C ASP A 198 -3.92 0.36 11.86
N MET A 199 -3.65 -0.81 11.28
CA MET A 199 -4.08 -2.12 11.78
C MET A 199 -2.93 -3.11 11.84
N LEU A 200 -2.91 -3.91 12.91
CA LEU A 200 -2.06 -5.10 13.03
C LEU A 200 -2.90 -6.24 13.59
N ALA A 201 -2.73 -7.45 13.08
CA ALA A 201 -3.45 -8.63 13.53
C ALA A 201 -2.49 -9.81 13.73
N PHE A 202 -2.82 -10.70 14.67
CA PHE A 202 -2.06 -11.91 14.95
C PHE A 202 -2.91 -12.92 15.74
N ASN A 203 -2.53 -14.19 15.68
CA ASN A 203 -3.08 -15.22 16.56
C ASN A 203 -2.25 -15.26 17.86
N ASP A 204 -2.86 -14.95 19.00
CA ASP A 204 -2.17 -14.86 20.30
C ASP A 204 -1.98 -16.27 20.93
N PRO A 205 -0.75 -16.76 21.07
CA PRO A 205 -0.49 -18.10 21.60
C PRO A 205 -0.69 -18.29 23.10
N ASN A 206 -0.74 -17.21 23.88
CA ASN A 206 -0.98 -17.28 25.31
C ASN A 206 -2.48 -17.46 25.60
N SER A 207 -3.33 -16.62 25.00
CA SER A 207 -4.80 -16.65 25.17
C SER A 207 -5.48 -17.65 24.22
N ARG A 208 -4.81 -18.04 23.12
CA ARG A 208 -5.35 -18.84 22.01
C ARG A 208 -6.48 -18.16 21.23
N THR A 209 -6.50 -16.84 21.25
CA THR A 209 -7.46 -15.98 20.57
C THR A 209 -6.88 -15.42 19.27
N PHE A 210 -7.73 -14.82 18.45
CA PHE A 210 -7.31 -13.92 17.41
C PHE A 210 -7.36 -12.48 17.93
N ALA A 211 -6.23 -11.79 17.88
CA ALA A 211 -6.07 -10.45 18.42
C ALA A 211 -5.77 -9.42 17.32
N VAL A 212 -6.28 -8.21 17.53
CA VAL A 212 -6.07 -7.05 16.66
C VAL A 212 -5.57 -5.87 17.50
N PHE A 213 -4.58 -5.17 16.98
CA PHE A 213 -4.21 -3.84 17.44
C PHE A 213 -4.99 -2.81 16.63
N GLU A 214 -5.77 -1.98 17.32
CA GLU A 214 -6.52 -0.88 16.75
C GLU A 214 -6.45 0.32 17.69
N ASN A 215 -6.08 1.49 17.17
CA ASN A 215 -6.06 2.75 17.92
C ASN A 215 -5.24 2.77 19.23
N GLY A 216 -4.16 1.96 19.32
CA GLY A 216 -3.31 1.91 20.51
C GLY A 216 -3.72 0.84 21.54
N GLU A 217 -4.77 0.07 21.26
CA GLU A 217 -5.26 -1.00 22.13
C GLU A 217 -5.14 -2.36 21.43
N PHE A 218 -4.86 -3.41 22.21
CA PHE A 218 -4.91 -4.80 21.76
C PHE A 218 -6.22 -5.42 22.21
N LEU A 219 -6.96 -5.98 21.25
CA LEU A 219 -8.31 -6.49 21.44
C LEU A 219 -8.39 -7.93 20.95
N ASP A 220 -8.94 -8.82 21.76
CA ASP A 220 -9.34 -10.16 21.33
C ASP A 220 -10.63 -10.05 20.52
N VAL A 221 -10.56 -10.39 19.23
CA VAL A 221 -11.66 -10.33 18.27
C VAL A 221 -12.34 -11.68 18.09
N GLU A 222 -11.59 -12.79 18.20
CA GLU A 222 -12.16 -14.14 18.23
C GLU A 222 -11.61 -14.94 19.40
N ASP A 223 -12.45 -15.82 19.97
CA ASP A 223 -12.07 -16.73 21.05
C ASP A 223 -11.11 -17.86 20.59
N LEU A 224 -10.92 -18.01 19.28
CA LEU A 224 -10.09 -19.04 18.66
C LEU A 224 -9.21 -18.43 17.57
N TYR A 225 -8.15 -19.15 17.22
CA TYR A 225 -7.32 -18.82 16.07
C TYR A 225 -8.11 -18.80 14.77
N VAL A 226 -7.73 -17.87 13.91
CA VAL A 226 -8.29 -17.72 12.57
C VAL A 226 -7.23 -18.01 11.51
N SER A 227 -7.67 -18.10 10.25
CA SER A 227 -6.79 -18.34 9.11
C SER A 227 -6.99 -17.28 8.02
N LYS A 228 -6.02 -17.22 7.08
CA LYS A 228 -6.01 -16.28 5.96
C LYS A 228 -6.32 -14.83 6.39
N ILE A 229 -5.43 -14.24 7.17
CA ILE A 229 -5.63 -12.89 7.71
C ILE A 229 -5.10 -11.86 6.71
N LYS A 230 -5.83 -10.77 6.50
CA LYS A 230 -5.34 -9.55 5.83
C LYS A 230 -5.72 -8.32 6.64
N ALA A 231 -4.70 -7.60 7.10
CA ALA A 231 -4.86 -6.27 7.67
C ALA A 231 -4.79 -5.23 6.55
N CYS A 232 -5.74 -4.31 6.54
CA CYS A 232 -5.95 -3.30 5.51
C CYS A 232 -6.00 -1.91 6.18
N ARG A 233 -6.49 -0.87 5.48
CA ARG A 233 -6.58 0.50 6.03
C ARG A 233 -7.77 0.60 7.00
N GLY A 234 -7.48 0.45 8.29
CA GLY A 234 -8.47 0.56 9.37
C GLY A 234 -9.42 -0.63 9.51
N PHE A 235 -9.16 -1.76 8.86
CA PHE A 235 -9.90 -3.01 9.08
C PHE A 235 -9.03 -4.26 8.88
N VAL A 236 -9.54 -5.40 9.30
CA VAL A 236 -8.94 -6.73 9.11
C VAL A 236 -10.01 -7.68 8.58
N VAL A 237 -9.62 -8.53 7.63
CA VAL A 237 -10.45 -9.58 7.04
C VAL A 237 -9.79 -10.93 7.31
N TYR A 238 -10.59 -11.93 7.68
CA TYR A 238 -10.07 -13.25 8.05
C TYR A 238 -11.13 -14.35 7.85
N GLU A 239 -10.67 -15.59 7.85
CA GLU A 239 -11.53 -16.78 7.87
C GLU A 239 -11.56 -17.38 9.29
N ASP A 240 -12.75 -17.46 9.88
CA ASP A 240 -12.92 -18.08 11.20
C ASP A 240 -12.75 -19.62 11.15
N VAL A 241 -12.88 -20.27 12.31
CA VAL A 241 -12.72 -21.74 12.44
C VAL A 241 -13.79 -22.52 11.68
N GLN A 242 -14.96 -21.92 11.47
CA GLN A 242 -16.07 -22.49 10.71
C GLN A 242 -15.90 -22.28 9.20
N GLY A 243 -14.92 -21.47 8.79
CA GLY A 243 -14.63 -21.13 7.41
C GLY A 243 -15.48 -19.97 6.88
N ASN A 244 -16.12 -19.18 7.76
CA ASN A 244 -16.83 -17.97 7.34
C ASN A 244 -15.85 -16.82 7.15
N LEU A 245 -16.16 -15.95 6.19
CA LEU A 245 -15.45 -14.71 5.93
C LEU A 245 -15.94 -13.64 6.91
N ASN A 246 -15.03 -13.12 7.72
CA ASN A 246 -15.32 -12.13 8.74
C ASN A 246 -14.56 -10.83 8.48
N TYR A 247 -15.15 -9.73 8.93
CA TYR A 247 -14.60 -8.39 8.90
C TYR A 247 -14.58 -7.83 10.32
N TYR A 248 -13.46 -7.21 10.69
CA TYR A 248 -13.34 -6.40 11.90
C TYR A 248 -12.82 -5.00 11.55
N GLY A 249 -13.48 -3.96 12.02
CA GLY A 249 -13.00 -2.59 11.90
C GLY A 249 -13.84 -1.60 12.70
N LYS A 250 -13.21 -0.55 13.23
CA LYS A 250 -13.84 0.49 14.07
C LYS A 250 -14.57 -0.12 15.29
N GLY A 251 -13.95 -1.12 15.94
CA GLY A 251 -14.53 -1.82 17.08
C GLY A 251 -15.75 -2.70 16.78
N LYS A 252 -16.02 -3.01 15.50
CA LYS A 252 -17.17 -3.83 15.09
C LYS A 252 -16.71 -5.04 14.28
N GLN A 253 -17.19 -6.21 14.69
CA GLN A 253 -17.04 -7.47 13.99
C GLN A 253 -18.34 -7.82 13.25
N VAL A 254 -18.22 -8.27 12.01
CA VAL A 254 -19.34 -8.65 11.14
C VAL A 254 -18.96 -9.87 10.31
N GLU A 255 -19.80 -10.91 10.35
CA GLU A 255 -19.73 -12.00 9.38
C GLU A 255 -20.24 -11.51 8.02
N LEU A 256 -19.42 -11.65 6.98
CA LEU A 256 -19.74 -11.18 5.63
C LEU A 256 -20.38 -12.28 4.77
N ALA A 257 -19.84 -13.49 4.82
CA ALA A 257 -20.30 -14.63 4.02
C ALA A 257 -19.83 -15.97 4.60
N SER A 258 -20.71 -16.97 4.63
CA SER A 258 -20.40 -18.34 5.08
C SER A 258 -20.01 -19.30 3.93
N PHE A 259 -20.33 -18.95 2.67
CA PHE A 259 -20.10 -19.79 1.48
C PHE A 259 -19.55 -18.99 0.29
N PHE A 260 -18.39 -18.35 0.50
CA PHE A 260 -17.71 -17.60 -0.55
C PHE A 260 -16.84 -18.52 -1.44
N GLN A 261 -16.60 -18.08 -2.68
CA GLN A 261 -15.79 -18.79 -3.67
C GLN A 261 -14.33 -18.32 -3.66
N PHE A 262 -14.12 -17.03 -3.41
CA PHE A 262 -12.84 -16.36 -3.29
C PHE A 262 -13.04 -15.07 -2.50
N TRP A 263 -11.96 -14.52 -1.95
CA TRP A 263 -11.91 -13.14 -1.47
C TRP A 263 -10.49 -12.58 -1.56
N ASP A 264 -10.39 -11.26 -1.60
CA ASP A 264 -9.15 -10.52 -1.48
C ASP A 264 -9.41 -9.16 -0.80
N ALA A 265 -8.43 -8.61 -0.10
CA ALA A 265 -8.54 -7.33 0.57
C ALA A 265 -7.21 -6.60 0.52
N LYS A 266 -7.27 -5.30 0.26
CA LYS A 266 -6.11 -4.41 0.26
C LYS A 266 -6.57 -2.97 0.43
N ASP A 267 -5.78 -2.15 1.13
CA ASP A 267 -6.03 -0.72 1.35
C ASP A 267 -7.45 -0.48 1.88
N ASP A 268 -8.34 0.19 1.13
CA ASP A 268 -9.71 0.51 1.55
C ASP A 268 -10.78 -0.43 0.98
N VAL A 269 -10.37 -1.48 0.25
CA VAL A 269 -11.28 -2.35 -0.51
C VAL A 269 -11.16 -3.82 -0.14
N LEU A 270 -12.33 -4.46 0.01
CA LEU A 270 -12.48 -5.91 0.08
C LEU A 270 -13.36 -6.36 -1.09
N VAL A 271 -13.00 -7.51 -1.69
CA VAL A 271 -13.79 -8.20 -2.71
C VAL A 271 -14.02 -9.64 -2.30
N TRP A 272 -15.21 -10.18 -2.59
CA TRP A 272 -15.46 -11.62 -2.48
C TRP A 272 -16.53 -12.09 -3.46
N GLY A 273 -16.46 -13.37 -3.82
CA GLY A 273 -17.47 -14.04 -4.63
C GLY A 273 -18.43 -14.85 -3.78
N GLU A 274 -19.73 -14.65 -3.92
CA GLU A 274 -20.77 -15.42 -3.22
C GLU A 274 -21.96 -15.65 -4.17
N ALA A 275 -22.49 -16.88 -4.20
CA ALA A 275 -23.63 -17.26 -5.05
C ALA A 275 -23.49 -16.82 -6.53
N ASN A 276 -22.28 -17.03 -7.10
CA ASN A 276 -21.94 -16.62 -8.47
C ASN A 276 -22.06 -15.11 -8.73
N SER A 277 -21.99 -14.27 -7.70
CA SER A 277 -21.91 -12.82 -7.82
C SER A 277 -20.66 -12.32 -7.10
N THR A 278 -20.09 -11.22 -7.57
CA THR A 278 -18.96 -10.56 -6.91
C THR A 278 -19.44 -9.35 -6.15
N TYR A 279 -19.09 -9.28 -4.88
CA TYR A 279 -19.37 -8.18 -3.98
C TYR A 279 -18.09 -7.45 -3.63
N THR A 280 -18.23 -6.18 -3.31
CA THR A 280 -17.17 -5.38 -2.72
C THR A 280 -17.68 -4.68 -1.47
N LEU A 281 -16.76 -4.38 -0.55
CA LEU A 281 -16.97 -3.53 0.62
C LEU A 281 -15.94 -2.40 0.53
N VAL A 282 -16.44 -1.17 0.37
CA VAL A 282 -15.65 0.08 0.39
C VAL A 282 -16.37 1.02 1.35
N ASP A 283 -15.64 1.68 2.24
CA ASP A 283 -16.21 2.55 3.29
C ASP A 283 -17.29 1.89 4.18
N GLY A 284 -17.25 0.56 4.30
CA GLY A 284 -18.25 -0.22 5.04
C GLY A 284 -19.59 -0.42 4.30
N GLU A 285 -19.70 0.01 3.04
CA GLU A 285 -20.88 -0.24 2.20
C GLU A 285 -20.69 -1.48 1.32
N ARG A 286 -21.53 -2.51 1.55
CA ARG A 286 -21.58 -3.69 0.68
C ARG A 286 -22.28 -3.33 -0.64
N LYS A 287 -21.61 -3.58 -1.76
CA LYS A 287 -22.18 -3.45 -3.10
C LYS A 287 -21.94 -4.70 -3.93
N MET A 288 -22.96 -5.13 -4.67
CA MET A 288 -22.79 -6.14 -5.71
C MET A 288 -22.21 -5.46 -6.95
N VAL A 289 -21.03 -5.88 -7.37
CA VAL A 289 -20.34 -5.28 -8.52
C VAL A 289 -20.73 -6.01 -9.81
N CYS A 290 -20.83 -7.33 -9.79
CA CYS A 290 -21.30 -8.09 -10.95
C CYS A 290 -21.98 -9.41 -10.56
N ASN A 291 -22.76 -9.96 -11.50
CA ASN A 291 -23.52 -11.22 -11.35
C ASN A 291 -22.76 -12.44 -11.88
N TYR A 292 -21.43 -12.41 -11.79
CA TYR A 292 -20.53 -13.52 -12.07
C TYR A 292 -19.35 -13.49 -11.08
N ALA A 293 -18.65 -14.61 -10.93
CA ALA A 293 -17.39 -14.64 -10.18
C ALA A 293 -16.29 -13.92 -10.97
N ALA A 294 -15.83 -12.77 -10.47
CA ALA A 294 -14.75 -12.00 -11.06
C ALA A 294 -13.45 -12.79 -11.08
N LYS A 295 -12.60 -12.52 -12.08
CA LYS A 295 -11.30 -13.15 -12.25
C LYS A 295 -10.21 -12.10 -12.37
N ASP A 296 -8.99 -12.49 -12.05
CA ASP A 296 -7.79 -11.64 -12.05
C ASP A 296 -8.04 -10.30 -11.34
N VAL A 297 -8.58 -10.34 -10.12
CA VAL A 297 -8.90 -9.10 -9.39
C VAL A 297 -7.61 -8.43 -8.91
N VAL A 298 -7.50 -7.12 -9.16
CA VAL A 298 -6.44 -6.24 -8.65
C VAL A 298 -7.11 -5.16 -7.81
N LEU A 299 -6.53 -4.90 -6.65
CA LEU A 299 -7.03 -3.94 -5.65
C LEU A 299 -5.94 -2.91 -5.35
N LYS A 300 -6.33 -1.64 -5.21
CA LYS A 300 -5.50 -0.58 -4.64
C LYS A 300 -6.38 0.59 -4.20
N ASN A 301 -6.07 1.20 -3.06
CA ASN A 301 -6.90 2.22 -2.42
C ASN A 301 -8.35 1.74 -2.30
N ASP A 302 -9.31 2.48 -2.85
CA ASP A 302 -10.72 2.12 -2.93
C ASP A 302 -11.12 1.54 -4.30
N VAL A 303 -10.14 1.26 -5.17
CA VAL A 303 -10.33 0.84 -6.56
C VAL A 303 -10.15 -0.66 -6.73
N MET A 304 -11.05 -1.23 -7.53
CA MET A 304 -10.99 -2.61 -7.98
C MET A 304 -10.98 -2.68 -9.51
N ALA A 305 -10.01 -3.40 -10.08
CA ALA A 305 -9.98 -3.74 -11.50
C ALA A 305 -10.01 -5.26 -11.67
N PHE A 306 -10.77 -5.76 -12.63
CA PHE A 306 -10.98 -7.20 -12.80
C PHE A 306 -11.38 -7.58 -14.21
N ARG A 307 -11.27 -8.87 -14.55
CA ARG A 307 -11.74 -9.41 -15.83
C ARG A 307 -13.25 -9.53 -15.87
N ASN A 308 -13.83 -9.02 -16.96
CA ASN A 308 -15.26 -9.14 -17.20
C ASN A 308 -15.64 -10.46 -17.89
N ASN A 309 -16.94 -10.72 -18.01
CA ASN A 309 -17.48 -11.95 -18.61
C ASN A 309 -17.15 -12.11 -20.11
N LEU A 310 -16.79 -11.03 -20.80
CA LEU A 310 -16.31 -11.03 -22.19
C LEU A 310 -14.78 -11.23 -22.28
N GLY A 311 -14.09 -11.35 -21.14
CA GLY A 311 -12.64 -11.49 -21.05
C GLY A 311 -11.88 -10.16 -21.13
N GLY A 312 -12.60 -9.03 -21.19
CA GLY A 312 -12.07 -7.67 -21.11
C GLY A 312 -11.72 -7.24 -19.69
N VAL A 313 -11.64 -5.92 -19.46
CA VAL A 313 -11.33 -5.33 -18.16
C VAL A 313 -12.43 -4.36 -17.75
N SER A 314 -12.93 -4.53 -16.53
CA SER A 314 -13.83 -3.61 -15.87
C SER A 314 -13.16 -3.03 -14.64
N GLY A 315 -13.49 -1.77 -14.33
CA GLY A 315 -13.05 -1.10 -13.12
C GLY A 315 -14.24 -0.69 -12.26
N TYR A 316 -14.02 -0.64 -10.96
CA TYR A 316 -14.93 -0.10 -9.97
C TYR A 316 -14.17 0.93 -9.12
N THR A 317 -14.58 2.19 -9.22
CA THR A 317 -13.96 3.38 -8.60
C THR A 317 -15.07 4.35 -8.24
N ASP A 318 -14.98 5.07 -7.12
CA ASP A 318 -15.96 6.07 -6.69
C ASP A 318 -17.42 5.55 -6.71
N GLY A 319 -17.61 4.27 -6.38
CA GLY A 319 -18.92 3.64 -6.38
C GLY A 319 -19.52 3.34 -7.76
N LYS A 320 -18.76 3.54 -8.86
CA LYS A 320 -19.21 3.33 -10.23
C LYS A 320 -18.49 2.15 -10.86
N LEU A 321 -19.26 1.27 -11.50
CA LEU A 321 -18.74 0.21 -12.36
C LEU A 321 -18.62 0.71 -13.81
N LYS A 322 -17.50 0.43 -14.46
CA LYS A 322 -17.29 0.72 -15.88
C LYS A 322 -16.57 -0.43 -16.57
N ASP A 323 -17.13 -0.90 -17.68
CA ASP A 323 -16.39 -1.73 -18.65
C ASP A 323 -15.45 -0.83 -19.43
N ILE A 324 -14.14 -0.97 -19.21
CA ILE A 324 -13.11 -0.11 -19.82
C ILE A 324 -12.76 -0.64 -21.22
N THR A 325 -12.66 -1.96 -21.37
CA THR A 325 -12.43 -2.61 -22.66
C THR A 325 -13.00 -4.02 -22.68
N ASN A 326 -13.35 -4.51 -23.88
CA ASN A 326 -13.71 -5.91 -24.14
C ASN A 326 -12.57 -6.69 -24.82
N LEU A 327 -11.40 -6.07 -24.98
CA LEU A 327 -10.22 -6.74 -25.51
C LEU A 327 -9.69 -7.74 -24.49
N THR A 328 -9.52 -8.98 -24.93
CA THR A 328 -9.03 -10.06 -24.07
C THR A 328 -7.52 -10.07 -23.95
N LYS A 329 -7.00 -10.68 -22.87
CA LYS A 329 -5.57 -10.88 -22.61
C LYS A 329 -4.74 -9.58 -22.55
N THR A 330 -5.35 -8.48 -22.11
CA THR A 330 -4.67 -7.21 -21.86
C THR A 330 -4.09 -7.15 -20.45
N GLU A 331 -2.92 -6.55 -20.25
CA GLU A 331 -2.41 -6.31 -18.89
C GLU A 331 -3.10 -5.08 -18.30
N PHE A 332 -3.36 -5.07 -16.99
CA PHE A 332 -3.95 -3.92 -16.31
C PHE A 332 -3.39 -3.73 -14.91
N THR A 333 -3.32 -2.47 -14.49
CA THR A 333 -2.76 -2.05 -13.20
C THR A 333 -3.58 -0.88 -12.62
N ILE A 334 -3.38 -0.60 -11.34
CA ILE A 334 -4.03 0.52 -10.63
C ILE A 334 -2.94 1.42 -10.05
N SER A 335 -3.17 2.73 -10.14
CA SER A 335 -2.37 3.79 -9.50
C SER A 335 -3.34 4.87 -9.07
N GLY A 336 -3.26 5.29 -7.81
CA GLY A 336 -4.21 6.19 -7.17
C GLY A 336 -5.62 5.67 -7.31
N HIS A 337 -6.47 6.47 -7.95
CA HIS A 337 -7.87 6.16 -8.23
C HIS A 337 -8.11 5.93 -9.74
N ALA A 338 -7.11 5.43 -10.46
CA ALA A 338 -7.16 5.21 -11.89
C ALA A 338 -6.83 3.76 -12.27
N VAL A 339 -7.34 3.30 -13.41
CA VAL A 339 -7.07 1.97 -13.96
C VAL A 339 -6.41 2.10 -15.33
N CYS A 340 -5.22 1.55 -15.48
CA CYS A 340 -4.49 1.52 -16.74
C CYS A 340 -4.57 0.13 -17.37
N ILE A 341 -4.81 0.08 -18.68
CA ILE A 341 -4.78 -1.13 -19.50
C ILE A 341 -3.75 -0.95 -20.60
N GLN A 342 -2.78 -1.86 -20.67
CA GLN A 342 -1.82 -1.91 -21.75
C GLN A 342 -2.30 -2.84 -22.86
N LEU A 343 -2.37 -2.30 -24.08
CA LEU A 343 -2.79 -3.02 -25.28
C LEU A 343 -1.58 -3.69 -25.97
N SER A 344 -1.86 -4.66 -26.85
CA SER A 344 -0.83 -5.46 -27.52
C SER A 344 0.12 -4.67 -28.43
N ASN A 345 -0.33 -3.51 -28.92
CA ASN A 345 0.46 -2.56 -29.71
C ASN A 345 1.21 -1.52 -28.84
N ARG A 346 1.23 -1.69 -27.51
CA ARG A 346 1.77 -0.75 -26.52
C ARG A 346 1.07 0.61 -26.40
N SER A 347 -0.09 0.77 -27.02
CA SER A 347 -1.00 1.86 -26.64
C SER A 347 -1.60 1.57 -25.27
N VAL A 348 -2.02 2.62 -24.59
CA VAL A 348 -2.60 2.53 -23.24
C VAL A 348 -4.01 3.11 -23.22
N LEU A 349 -4.89 2.46 -22.46
CA LEU A 349 -6.19 3.01 -22.07
C LEU A 349 -6.14 3.30 -20.58
N VAL A 350 -6.44 4.54 -20.18
CA VAL A 350 -6.50 4.91 -18.76
C VAL A 350 -7.90 5.36 -18.42
N TRP A 351 -8.57 4.66 -17.51
CA TRP A 351 -9.82 5.10 -16.92
C TRP A 351 -9.52 5.94 -15.68
N TYR A 352 -9.87 7.23 -15.74
CA TYR A 352 -9.58 8.23 -14.72
C TYR A 352 -10.68 9.29 -14.74
N ASN A 353 -11.20 9.69 -13.56
CA ASN A 353 -12.26 10.71 -13.43
C ASN A 353 -13.45 10.51 -14.39
N ASP A 354 -14.01 9.30 -14.44
CA ASP A 354 -15.11 8.89 -15.33
C ASP A 354 -14.83 8.97 -16.85
N GLN A 355 -13.61 9.30 -17.26
CA GLN A 355 -13.19 9.40 -18.66
C GLN A 355 -12.17 8.33 -19.02
N ILE A 356 -12.17 7.90 -20.29
CA ILE A 356 -11.17 6.99 -20.83
C ILE A 356 -10.23 7.83 -21.70
N TYR A 357 -8.96 7.87 -21.30
CA TYR A 357 -7.86 8.48 -22.02
C TYR A 357 -7.14 7.43 -22.85
N GLN A 358 -6.58 7.84 -23.97
CA GLN A 358 -5.86 6.95 -24.88
C GLN A 358 -4.65 7.67 -25.48
N ASP A 359 -3.51 6.97 -25.53
CA ASP A 359 -2.30 7.34 -26.28
C ASP A 359 -1.81 6.17 -27.15
#